data_AF-A0AAW2U7I1-F1
#
_entry.id   AF-A0AAW2U7I1-F1
#
_cell.length_a   1.000
_cell.length_b   1.000
_cell.length_c   1.000
_cell.angle_alpha   90.00
_cell.angle_beta   90.00
_cell.angle_gamma   90.00
#
_symmetry.space_group_name_H-M   'P 1'
#
loop_
_entity.id
_entity.type
_entity.pdbx_description
1 polymer ?
#
loop_
_entity_poly.entity_id
_entity_poly.type
_entity_poly.pdbx_seq_one_letter_code
_entity_poly.pdbx_strand_id
1 'polypeptide(L)'
;MGDECGQSTGGSREYADRKPLDWNAFRAGFGTQVTQFISFLSLLRRRRSDILQRRNFLKEDNIEWHGTDQTPPMWDDLSCNFLAMTLKADALSSQPTSGSPNAGGDLFVAFNSANHLQKVALPQLAVDSTWVRLVDTALPFPGFFTVDGVPLEAGLATYEMKSHSCILFEARNL
;
A
#
# COMPACT_ATOMS: atom_id res chain seq x y z
N MET A 1 5.70 14.00 -15.58
CA MET A 1 4.50 13.60 -16.36
C MET A 1 4.95 12.45 -17.25
N GLY A 2 4.29 11.30 -17.12
CA GLY A 2 4.67 10.06 -17.81
C GLY A 2 5.06 8.90 -16.89
N ASP A 3 5.28 9.13 -15.59
CA ASP A 3 5.60 8.05 -14.64
C ASP A 3 4.41 7.10 -14.50
N GLU A 4 3.18 7.62 -14.60
CA GLU A 4 1.92 6.88 -14.58
C GLU A 4 1.71 5.93 -15.76
N CYS A 5 2.51 6.06 -16.81
CA CYS A 5 2.50 5.18 -17.99
C CYS A 5 3.86 4.55 -18.27
N GLY A 6 4.83 4.71 -17.37
CA GLY A 6 6.16 4.12 -17.52
C GLY A 6 7.05 4.77 -18.58
N GLN A 7 6.84 6.07 -18.85
CA GLN A 7 7.72 6.85 -19.73
C GLN A 7 9.16 6.81 -19.19
N SER A 8 10.13 6.53 -20.06
CA SER A 8 11.54 6.42 -19.68
C SER A 8 12.45 7.18 -20.63
N THR A 9 13.45 7.86 -20.07
CA THR A 9 14.59 8.45 -20.80
C THR A 9 15.80 7.52 -20.81
N GLY A 10 15.66 6.27 -20.38
CA GLY A 10 16.78 5.33 -20.24
C GLY A 10 17.79 5.75 -19.17
N GLY A 11 17.38 6.58 -18.21
CA GLY A 11 18.24 7.07 -17.12
C GLY A 11 18.99 8.37 -17.43
N SER A 12 18.81 8.94 -18.63
CA SER A 12 19.39 10.25 -18.94
C SER A 12 18.73 11.36 -18.12
N ARG A 13 19.57 12.27 -17.60
CA ARG A 13 19.18 13.48 -16.88
C ARG A 13 19.13 14.71 -17.78
N GLU A 14 19.61 14.59 -19.03
CA GLU A 14 19.70 15.70 -19.96
C GLU A 14 18.32 16.14 -20.43
N TYR A 15 18.10 17.46 -20.49
CA TYR A 15 16.82 18.00 -20.94
C TYR A 15 16.54 17.66 -22.41
N ALA A 16 17.59 17.62 -23.24
CA ALA A 16 17.48 17.29 -24.66
C ALA A 16 16.99 15.84 -24.91
N ASP A 17 17.21 14.94 -23.97
CA ASP A 17 16.81 13.53 -24.08
C ASP A 17 15.35 13.29 -23.66
N ARG A 18 14.65 14.35 -23.23
CA ARG A 18 13.23 14.28 -22.91
C ARG A 18 12.42 14.14 -24.20
N LYS A 19 11.80 12.98 -24.36
CA LYS A 19 10.87 12.72 -25.46
C LYS A 19 9.47 13.24 -25.12
N PRO A 20 8.70 13.69 -26.13
CA PRO A 20 7.28 13.93 -25.95
C PRO A 20 6.58 12.70 -25.36
N LEU A 21 5.46 12.93 -24.68
CA LEU A 21 4.65 11.86 -24.12
C LEU A 21 4.17 10.94 -25.26
N ASP A 22 4.50 9.65 -25.18
CA ASP A 22 4.05 8.68 -26.15
C ASP A 22 2.65 8.18 -25.78
N TRP A 23 1.62 8.75 -26.43
CA TRP A 23 0.24 8.35 -26.22
C TRP A 23 -0.05 6.88 -26.56
N ASN A 24 0.78 6.25 -27.39
CA ASN A 24 0.64 4.83 -27.70
C ASN A 24 1.16 3.94 -26.56
N ALA A 25 2.15 4.41 -25.79
CA ALA A 25 2.68 3.69 -24.64
C ALA A 25 1.59 3.44 -23.57
N PHE A 26 0.60 4.33 -23.43
CA PHE A 26 -0.56 4.12 -22.56
C PHE A 26 -1.41 2.90 -22.96
N ARG A 27 -1.44 2.58 -24.25
CA ARG A 27 -2.21 1.45 -24.79
C ARG A 27 -1.42 0.14 -24.74
N ALA A 28 -0.11 0.19 -24.47
CA ALA A 28 0.67 -1.02 -24.23
C ALA A 28 0.25 -1.68 -22.91
N GLY A 29 0.43 -2.99 -22.80
CA GLY A 29 0.03 -3.75 -21.60
C GLY A 29 0.65 -3.19 -20.31
N PHE A 30 1.93 -2.83 -20.35
CA PHE A 30 2.62 -2.19 -19.22
C PHE A 30 2.02 -0.83 -18.87
N GLY A 31 1.81 0.04 -19.87
CA GLY A 31 1.21 1.36 -19.64
C GLY A 31 -0.19 1.25 -19.05
N THR A 32 -1.01 0.34 -19.57
CA THR A 32 -2.35 0.05 -19.02
C THR A 32 -2.29 -0.40 -17.56
N GLN A 33 -1.40 -1.34 -17.24
CA GLN A 33 -1.20 -1.85 -15.89
C GLN A 33 -0.80 -0.75 -14.91
N VAL A 34 0.23 0.04 -15.25
CA VAL A 34 0.75 1.11 -14.39
C VAL A 34 -0.29 2.21 -14.23
N THR A 35 -0.96 2.62 -15.30
CA THR A 35 -1.99 3.66 -15.24
C THR A 35 -3.16 3.24 -14.36
N GLN A 36 -3.63 1.98 -14.47
CA GLN A 36 -4.70 1.48 -13.60
C GLN A 36 -4.27 1.43 -12.14
N PHE A 37 -3.05 0.97 -11.85
CA PHE A 37 -2.54 0.89 -10.49
C PHE A 37 -2.36 2.28 -9.86
N ILE A 38 -1.77 3.24 -10.59
CA ILE A 38 -1.62 4.63 -10.11
C ILE A 38 -2.99 5.30 -9.93
N SER A 39 -3.95 5.02 -10.82
CA SER A 39 -5.33 5.49 -10.66
C SER A 39 -5.98 4.92 -9.40
N PHE A 40 -5.78 3.62 -9.14
CA PHE A 40 -6.23 2.96 -7.91
C PHE A 40 -5.61 3.59 -6.67
N LEU A 41 -4.28 3.79 -6.62
CA LEU A 41 -3.61 4.42 -5.47
C LEU A 41 -4.08 5.86 -5.24
N SER A 42 -4.35 6.61 -6.32
CA SER A 42 -4.90 7.97 -6.23
C SER A 42 -6.32 7.99 -5.67
N LEU A 43 -7.15 7.02 -6.05
CA LEU A 43 -8.50 6.84 -5.51
C LEU A 43 -8.44 6.41 -4.04
N LEU A 44 -7.59 5.45 -3.70
CA LEU A 44 -7.37 4.99 -2.34
C LEU A 44 -6.90 6.14 -1.43
N ARG A 45 -5.93 6.94 -1.88
CA ARG A 45 -5.44 8.12 -1.15
C ARG A 45 -6.56 9.12 -0.87
N ARG A 46 -7.49 9.32 -1.81
CA ARG A 46 -8.68 10.17 -1.61
C ARG A 46 -9.71 9.54 -0.68
N ARG A 47 -10.00 8.24 -0.85
CA ARG A 47 -10.93 7.48 0.00
C ARG A 47 -10.46 7.45 1.46
N ARG A 48 -9.14 7.30 1.66
CA ARG A 48 -8.49 7.27 2.98
C ARG A 48 -7.85 8.60 3.35
N SER A 49 -8.51 9.72 3.03
CA SER A 49 -8.02 11.06 3.38
C SER A 49 -7.92 11.29 4.89
N ASP A 50 -8.70 10.55 5.67
CA ASP A 50 -8.64 10.48 7.14
C ASP A 50 -7.25 10.12 7.68
N ILE A 51 -6.55 9.22 6.99
CA ILE A 51 -5.21 8.74 7.36
C ILE A 51 -4.12 9.39 6.49
N LEU A 52 -4.31 9.39 5.15
CA LEU A 52 -3.23 9.67 4.19
C LEU A 52 -3.13 11.15 3.77
N GLN A 53 -4.07 12.00 4.19
CA GLN A 53 -4.12 13.43 3.82
C GLN A 53 -4.27 14.36 5.03
N ARG A 54 -3.53 14.06 6.10
CA ARG A 54 -3.51 14.90 7.30
C ARG A 54 -2.71 16.19 7.10
N ARG A 55 -3.18 17.26 7.73
CA ARG A 55 -2.48 18.56 7.77
C ARG A 55 -1.37 18.65 8.82
N ASN A 56 -1.49 17.82 9.86
CA ASN A 56 -0.54 17.73 10.97
C ASN A 56 0.17 16.38 10.91
N PHE A 57 1.35 16.30 11.54
CA PHE A 57 2.05 15.04 11.71
C PHE A 57 1.19 14.01 12.45
N LEU A 58 1.43 12.73 12.15
CA LEU A 58 0.82 11.62 12.88
C LEU A 58 1.28 11.66 14.34
N LYS A 59 0.34 11.43 15.25
CA LYS A 59 0.65 11.22 16.67
C LYS A 59 1.19 9.79 16.83
N GLU A 60 1.94 9.56 17.90
CA GLU A 60 2.46 8.23 18.24
C GLU A 60 1.34 7.18 18.30
N ASP A 61 0.17 7.53 18.87
CA ASP A 61 -0.98 6.63 18.93
C ASP A 61 -1.61 6.29 17.57
N ASN A 62 -1.29 7.04 16.50
CA ASN A 62 -1.87 6.86 15.17
C ASN A 62 -0.99 6.04 14.22
N ILE A 63 0.25 5.72 14.62
CA ILE A 63 1.17 4.93 13.80
C ILE A 63 1.98 3.99 14.67
N GLU A 64 1.95 2.71 14.32
CA GLU A 64 2.82 1.69 14.90
C GLU A 64 3.80 1.21 13.83
N TRP A 65 5.06 1.08 14.20
CA TRP A 65 6.10 0.57 13.31
C TRP A 65 6.46 -0.85 13.70
N HIS A 66 6.67 -1.71 12.71
CA HIS A 66 6.90 -3.13 12.90
C HIS A 66 8.07 -3.65 12.04
N GLY A 67 8.85 -4.55 12.62
CA GLY A 67 9.65 -5.54 11.91
C GLY A 67 8.79 -6.72 11.42
N THR A 68 9.43 -7.79 10.97
CA THR A 68 8.74 -8.96 10.39
C THR A 68 7.78 -9.63 11.35
N ASP A 69 8.17 -9.75 12.63
CA ASP A 69 7.43 -10.50 13.65
C ASP A 69 6.69 -9.58 14.64
N GLN A 70 6.19 -8.43 14.17
CA GLN A 70 5.58 -7.38 15.01
C GLN A 70 6.53 -6.80 16.07
N THR A 71 7.82 -7.11 16.00
CA THR A 71 8.88 -6.53 16.84
C THR A 71 9.12 -5.07 16.45
N PRO A 72 9.73 -4.25 17.33
CA PRO A 72 10.19 -2.92 16.94
C PRO A 72 11.16 -3.00 15.75
N PRO A 73 11.10 -2.07 14.78
CA PRO A 73 12.06 -2.04 13.68
C PRO A 73 13.49 -1.83 14.18
N MET A 74 14.44 -2.49 13.53
CA MET A 74 15.87 -2.35 13.81
C MET A 74 16.45 -1.14 13.07
N TRP A 75 16.16 0.07 13.55
CA TRP A 75 16.57 1.32 12.87
C TRP A 75 18.09 1.49 12.72
N ASP A 76 18.86 0.95 13.65
CA ASP A 76 20.32 1.07 13.66
C ASP A 76 21.02 0.01 12.78
N ASP A 77 20.27 -0.99 12.30
CA ASP A 77 20.81 -2.05 11.45
C ASP A 77 20.69 -1.69 9.97
N LEU A 78 21.82 -1.32 9.36
CA LEU A 78 21.91 -1.00 7.93
C LEU A 78 21.59 -2.19 7.01
N SER A 79 21.60 -3.42 7.53
CA SER A 79 21.20 -4.62 6.78
C SER A 79 19.69 -4.88 6.81
N CYS A 80 18.94 -4.12 7.62
CA CYS A 80 17.50 -4.23 7.70
C CYS A 80 16.84 -3.77 6.39
N ASN A 81 16.23 -4.72 5.69
CA ASN A 81 15.60 -4.52 4.38
C ASN A 81 14.08 -4.73 4.44
N PHE A 82 13.49 -4.54 5.61
CA PHE A 82 12.07 -4.71 5.85
C PHE A 82 11.54 -3.60 6.76
N LEU A 83 10.37 -3.07 6.43
CA LEU A 83 9.64 -2.14 7.28
C LEU A 83 8.15 -2.32 7.09
N ALA A 84 7.43 -2.44 8.19
CA ALA A 84 5.98 -2.42 8.21
C ALA A 84 5.44 -1.34 9.14
N MET A 85 4.21 -0.91 8.88
CA MET A 85 3.51 0.05 9.72
C MET A 85 2.01 -0.23 9.76
N THR A 86 1.41 0.04 10.90
CA THR A 86 -0.04 0.12 11.09
C THR A 86 -0.43 1.58 11.24
N LEU A 87 -1.31 2.08 10.37
CA LEU A 87 -1.87 3.41 10.44
C LEU A 87 -3.29 3.32 10.98
N LYS A 88 -3.53 3.90 12.16
CA LYS A 88 -4.82 3.82 12.82
C LYS A 88 -5.78 4.90 12.32
N ALA A 89 -7.01 4.50 12.02
CA ALA A 89 -8.06 5.44 11.66
C ALA A 89 -8.43 6.32 12.88
N ASP A 90 -8.74 7.60 12.65
CA ASP A 90 -9.19 8.45 13.75
C ASP A 90 -10.67 8.16 14.07
N ALA A 91 -10.98 7.95 15.34
CA ALA A 91 -12.37 7.81 15.78
C ALA A 91 -13.20 9.10 15.61
N LEU A 92 -12.55 10.26 15.42
CA LEU A 92 -13.21 11.56 15.31
C LEU A 92 -13.32 12.10 13.87
N SER A 93 -12.56 11.57 12.90
CA SER A 93 -12.66 11.96 11.49
C SER A 93 -13.71 11.14 10.72
N SER A 94 -14.25 10.11 11.36
CA SER A 94 -15.34 9.25 10.88
C SER A 94 -16.74 9.90 10.97
N GLN A 95 -16.80 11.24 10.90
CA GLN A 95 -18.06 11.89 10.55
C GLN A 95 -18.39 11.52 9.10
N PRO A 96 -19.53 10.84 8.84
CA PRO A 96 -19.89 10.39 7.51
C PRO A 96 -20.15 11.62 6.63
N THR A 97 -19.13 12.03 5.87
CA THR A 97 -19.38 12.86 4.69
C THR A 97 -20.29 12.03 3.78
N SER A 98 -21.48 12.57 3.55
CA SER A 98 -22.64 11.85 3.03
C SER A 98 -22.30 10.96 1.82
N GLY A 99 -22.34 9.64 2.01
CA GLY A 99 -22.31 8.67 0.92
C GLY A 99 -21.41 7.43 1.06
N SER A 100 -20.49 7.36 2.04
CA SER A 100 -19.67 6.14 2.27
C SER A 100 -20.06 5.45 3.57
N PRO A 101 -20.77 4.31 3.55
CA PRO A 101 -21.20 3.60 4.75
C PRO A 101 -20.07 2.95 5.55
N ASN A 102 -18.84 2.91 5.04
CA ASN A 102 -17.68 2.42 5.79
C ASN A 102 -16.77 3.59 6.19
N ALA A 103 -16.85 3.99 7.47
CA ALA A 103 -15.70 4.56 8.14
C ALA A 103 -14.58 3.50 8.06
N GLY A 104 -13.54 3.76 7.27
CA GLY A 104 -12.54 2.74 6.98
C GLY A 104 -11.74 2.37 8.23
N GLY A 105 -11.45 1.08 8.43
CA GLY A 105 -10.61 0.60 9.53
C GLY A 105 -9.13 0.93 9.33
N ASP A 106 -8.27 0.39 10.18
CA ASP A 106 -6.82 0.61 10.12
C ASP A 106 -6.21 0.14 8.80
N LEU A 107 -5.08 0.73 8.42
CA LEU A 107 -4.28 0.27 7.28
C LEU A 107 -3.01 -0.40 7.78
N PHE A 108 -2.67 -1.55 7.21
CA PHE A 108 -1.36 -2.18 7.42
C PHE A 108 -0.58 -2.15 6.11
N VAL A 109 0.65 -1.66 6.15
CA VAL A 109 1.52 -1.50 4.98
C VAL A 109 2.87 -2.12 5.30
N ALA A 110 3.41 -2.94 4.40
CA ALA A 110 4.76 -3.44 4.54
C ALA A 110 5.55 -3.34 3.23
N PHE A 111 6.86 -3.17 3.38
CA PHE A 111 7.84 -3.07 2.31
C PHE A 111 8.94 -4.10 2.57
N ASN A 112 9.17 -4.97 1.59
CA ASN A 112 10.28 -5.91 1.59
C ASN A 112 11.25 -5.52 0.48
N SER A 113 12.32 -4.82 0.82
CA SER A 113 13.41 -4.50 -0.11
C SER A 113 14.48 -5.59 -0.18
N ALA A 114 14.34 -6.65 0.62
CA ALA A 114 15.29 -7.76 0.64
C ALA A 114 15.19 -8.60 -0.64
N ASN A 115 16.26 -9.33 -0.92
CA ASN A 115 16.37 -10.26 -2.04
C ASN A 115 15.74 -11.65 -1.75
N HIS A 116 15.10 -11.82 -0.59
CA HIS A 116 14.45 -13.05 -0.15
C HIS A 116 13.01 -12.78 0.34
N LEU A 117 12.21 -13.83 0.45
CA LEU A 117 10.84 -13.74 0.97
C LEU A 117 10.87 -13.44 2.48
N GLN A 118 9.86 -12.71 2.95
CA GLN A 118 9.64 -12.44 4.37
C GLN A 118 8.31 -13.04 4.83
N LYS A 119 8.28 -13.55 6.06
CA LYS A 119 7.06 -13.95 6.74
C LYS A 119 6.65 -12.80 7.66
N VAL A 120 5.54 -12.16 7.32
CA VAL A 120 5.10 -10.93 7.99
C VAL A 120 3.98 -11.27 8.95
N ALA A 121 4.23 -11.16 10.24
CA ALA A 121 3.20 -11.26 11.25
C ALA A 121 2.23 -10.06 11.13
N LEU A 122 0.93 -10.33 11.15
CA LEU A 122 -0.09 -9.29 11.05
C LEU A 122 -0.50 -8.79 12.44
N PRO A 123 -0.77 -7.48 12.60
CA PRO A 123 -1.30 -6.96 13.86
C PRO A 123 -2.65 -7.60 14.16
N GLN A 124 -2.89 -7.88 15.44
CA GLN A 124 -4.16 -8.42 15.89
C GLN A 124 -5.26 -7.36 15.76
N LEU A 125 -6.37 -7.74 15.12
CA LEU A 125 -7.56 -6.90 15.01
C LEU A 125 -8.56 -7.19 16.14
N ALA A 126 -9.55 -6.31 16.28
CA ALA A 126 -10.70 -6.53 17.15
C ALA A 126 -11.53 -7.75 16.71
N VAL A 127 -12.36 -8.25 17.63
CA VAL A 127 -13.33 -9.31 17.32
C VAL A 127 -14.27 -8.81 16.21
N ASP A 128 -14.57 -9.69 15.24
CA ASP A 128 -15.39 -9.41 14.04
C ASP A 128 -14.74 -8.50 12.98
N SER A 129 -13.43 -8.30 13.03
CA SER A 129 -12.67 -7.63 11.97
C SER A 129 -11.73 -8.60 11.24
N THR A 130 -11.52 -8.36 9.94
CA THR A 130 -10.54 -9.08 9.12
C THR A 130 -9.68 -8.12 8.31
N TRP A 131 -8.45 -8.54 8.04
CA TRP A 131 -7.58 -7.87 7.08
C TRP A 131 -8.04 -8.19 5.67
N VAL A 132 -8.25 -7.15 4.87
CA VAL A 132 -8.58 -7.27 3.45
C VAL A 132 -7.40 -6.79 2.64
N ARG A 133 -6.83 -7.67 1.81
CA ARG A 133 -5.72 -7.33 0.93
C ARG A 133 -6.18 -6.47 -0.23
N LEU A 134 -5.62 -5.27 -0.29
CA LEU A 134 -5.86 -4.32 -1.37
C LEU A 134 -4.72 -4.29 -2.39
N VAL A 135 -3.48 -4.44 -1.94
CA VAL A 135 -2.29 -4.47 -2.80
C VAL A 135 -1.34 -5.57 -2.36
N ASP A 136 -0.79 -6.28 -3.33
CA ASP A 136 0.44 -7.09 -3.19
C ASP A 136 1.16 -7.10 -4.53
N THR A 137 2.22 -6.28 -4.64
CA THR A 137 2.95 -6.05 -5.89
C THR A 137 3.70 -7.29 -6.40
N ALA A 138 3.74 -8.39 -5.65
CA ALA A 138 4.35 -9.65 -6.07
C ALA A 138 3.41 -10.56 -6.88
N LEU A 139 2.13 -10.21 -6.96
CA LEU A 139 1.13 -10.94 -7.74
C LEU A 139 1.13 -10.50 -9.21
N PRO A 140 0.69 -11.35 -10.14
CA PRO A 140 0.52 -10.95 -11.53
C PRO A 140 -0.67 -10.00 -11.69
N PHE A 141 -0.62 -9.12 -12.69
CA PHE A 141 -1.79 -8.34 -13.12
C PHE A 141 -2.89 -9.28 -13.65
N PRO A 142 -4.18 -9.06 -13.32
CA PRO A 142 -4.74 -7.93 -12.57
C PRO A 142 -4.81 -8.11 -11.05
N GLY A 143 -4.27 -9.19 -10.49
CA GLY A 143 -4.47 -9.58 -9.09
C GLY A 143 -3.64 -8.81 -8.04
N PHE A 144 -2.65 -8.03 -8.45
CA PHE A 144 -1.78 -7.30 -7.51
C PHE A 144 -2.41 -6.08 -6.86
N PHE A 145 -3.59 -5.65 -7.34
CA PHE A 145 -4.44 -4.70 -6.62
C PHE A 145 -5.93 -4.94 -6.90
N THR A 146 -6.79 -4.57 -5.96
CA THR A 146 -8.25 -4.65 -6.13
C THR A 146 -8.96 -3.61 -5.28
N VAL A 147 -10.03 -3.03 -5.82
CA VAL A 147 -10.88 -2.03 -5.13
C VAL A 147 -11.64 -2.65 -3.98
N ASP A 148 -12.24 -3.81 -4.23
CA ASP A 148 -13.04 -4.55 -3.26
C ASP A 148 -12.16 -5.28 -2.26
N GLY A 149 -10.91 -5.58 -2.63
CA GLY A 149 -9.99 -6.31 -1.78
C GLY A 149 -10.24 -7.81 -1.76
N VAL A 150 -9.28 -8.57 -1.23
CA VAL A 150 -9.40 -10.01 -0.99
C VAL A 150 -9.29 -10.25 0.51
N PRO A 151 -10.35 -10.70 1.20
CA PRO A 151 -10.27 -11.04 2.61
C PRO A 151 -9.20 -12.10 2.86
N LEU A 152 -8.38 -11.89 3.90
CA LEU A 152 -7.47 -12.92 4.36
C LEU A 152 -8.25 -13.99 5.13
N GLU A 153 -7.71 -15.21 5.17
CA GLU A 153 -8.31 -16.31 5.91
C GLU A 153 -8.44 -15.96 7.40
N ALA A 154 -9.57 -16.33 8.01
CA ALA A 154 -9.82 -16.05 9.42
C ALA A 154 -8.73 -16.70 10.29
N GLY A 155 -8.08 -15.90 11.13
CA GLY A 155 -6.99 -16.35 12.00
C GLY A 155 -5.62 -16.45 11.32
N LEU A 156 -5.47 -15.98 10.08
CA LEU A 156 -4.16 -15.88 9.44
C LEU A 156 -3.26 -14.90 10.21
N ALA A 157 -2.33 -15.44 11.00
CA ALA A 157 -1.39 -14.66 11.80
C ALA A 157 -0.19 -14.15 11.00
N THR A 158 0.12 -14.77 9.86
CA THR A 158 1.33 -14.51 9.08
C THR A 158 1.04 -14.50 7.58
N TYR A 159 1.58 -13.51 6.88
CA TYR A 159 1.50 -13.37 5.43
C TYR A 159 2.86 -13.57 4.78
N GLU A 160 2.92 -14.34 3.68
CA GLU A 160 4.16 -14.52 2.92
C GLU A 160 4.32 -13.41 1.88
N MET A 161 5.40 -12.65 2.00
CA MET A 161 5.70 -11.50 1.16
C MET A 161 6.97 -11.77 0.34
N LYS A 162 6.89 -11.70 -1.00
CA LYS A 162 8.06 -11.96 -1.86
C LYS A 162 9.11 -10.84 -1.75
N SER A 163 10.32 -11.13 -2.23
CA SER A 163 11.39 -10.14 -2.38
C SER A 163 10.95 -8.96 -3.25
N HIS A 164 11.50 -7.78 -2.95
CA HIS A 164 11.25 -6.53 -3.70
C HIS A 164 9.76 -6.21 -3.93
N SER A 165 8.95 -6.36 -2.88
CA SER A 165 7.50 -6.15 -2.97
C SER A 165 6.98 -5.18 -1.91
N CYS A 166 5.73 -4.77 -2.08
CA CYS A 166 4.94 -3.97 -1.15
C CYS A 166 3.55 -4.60 -1.00
N ILE A 167 3.04 -4.63 0.23
CA ILE A 167 1.69 -5.07 0.54
C ILE A 167 0.92 -3.96 1.26
N LEU A 168 -0.39 -3.90 1.02
CA LEU A 168 -1.30 -2.97 1.66
C LEU A 168 -2.60 -3.68 2.01
N PHE A 169 -2.92 -3.73 3.30
CA PHE A 169 -4.16 -4.30 3.83
C PHE A 169 -5.00 -3.21 4.49
N GLU A 170 -6.31 -3.40 4.46
CA GLU A 170 -7.30 -2.56 5.13
C GLU A 170 -8.12 -3.42 6.08
N ALA A 171 -8.20 -3.03 7.34
CA ALA A 171 -9.08 -3.68 8.30
C ALA A 171 -10.54 -3.34 7.96
N ARG A 172 -11.38 -4.38 7.92
CA ARG A 172 -12.82 -4.24 7.70
C ARG A 172 -13.58 -5.08 8.71
N ASN A 173 -14.72 -4.56 9.14
CA ASN A 173 -15.69 -5.34 9.89
C ASN A 173 -16.42 -6.31 8.95
N LEU A 174 -16.65 -7.52 9.44
CA LEU A 174 -17.41 -8.57 8.77
C LEU A 174 -18.92 -8.31 8.86
#